data_AF-A0A370TQW4-F1
#
_entry.id   AF-A0A370TQW4-F1
#
_cell.length_a   1.000
_cell.length_b   1.000
_cell.length_c   1.000
_cell.angle_alpha   90.00
_cell.angle_beta   90.00
_cell.angle_gamma   90.00
#
_symmetry.space_group_name_H-M   'P 1'
#
loop_
_entity.id
_entity.type
_entity.pdbx_description
1 polymer ?
#
loop_
_entity_poly.entity_id
_entity_poly.type
_entity_poly.pdbx_seq_one_letter_code
_entity_poly.pdbx_strand_id
1 'polypeptide(L)'
;MSSQFDKGHNVPVSKMEVPGKQYKMPSPAPVNDQLPTESGGYQLYKATGKLTGKKALITGGDSGIGRAVAILYAMEGAESIIVYKPEEEQDAQKTKELVERKGGEIHLIRADLRSHETCKSVVDKTLQIMGRINILVLNHGYQMMQQSIDDISE
;
A
#
# COMPACT_ATOMS: atom_id res chain seq x y z
N MET A 1 -7.07 6.44 -29.96
CA MET A 1 -5.85 6.20 -29.17
C MET A 1 -5.56 4.71 -29.23
N SER A 2 -4.30 4.28 -29.39
CA SER A 2 -3.98 2.85 -29.32
C SER A 2 -4.24 2.35 -27.90
N SER A 3 -4.80 1.15 -27.78
CA SER A 3 -4.99 0.49 -26.50
C SER A 3 -3.65 0.11 -25.89
N GLN A 4 -3.54 0.11 -24.56
CA GLN A 4 -2.38 -0.46 -23.86
C GLN A 4 -2.25 -1.99 -24.08
N PHE A 5 -3.29 -2.62 -24.65
CA PHE A 5 -3.34 -4.05 -24.96
C PHE A 5 -2.96 -4.36 -26.42
N ASP A 6 -2.66 -3.35 -27.24
CA ASP A 6 -2.30 -3.55 -28.65
C ASP A 6 -0.87 -4.12 -28.78
N LYS A 7 -0.67 -5.03 -29.76
CA LYS A 7 0.64 -5.62 -30.04
C LYS A 7 1.64 -4.54 -30.46
N GLY A 8 2.81 -4.51 -29.82
CA GLY A 8 3.85 -3.50 -30.08
C GLY A 8 3.74 -2.24 -29.20
N HIS A 9 2.82 -2.21 -28.23
CA HIS A 9 2.78 -1.16 -27.23
C HIS A 9 4.07 -1.15 -26.39
N ASN A 10 4.81 -0.04 -26.43
CA ASN A 10 5.97 0.18 -25.58
C ASN A 10 5.51 0.72 -24.23
N VAL A 11 5.69 -0.08 -23.18
CA VAL A 11 5.41 0.33 -21.80
C VAL A 11 6.41 1.43 -21.42
N PRO A 12 5.96 2.64 -21.03
CA PRO A 12 6.86 3.69 -20.59
C PRO A 12 7.63 3.22 -19.34
N VAL A 13 8.96 3.24 -19.44
CA VAL A 13 9.84 2.90 -18.31
C VAL A 13 10.19 4.17 -17.55
N SER A 14 9.90 4.20 -16.25
CA SER A 14 10.33 5.26 -15.35
C SER A 14 11.51 4.81 -14.50
N LYS A 15 12.46 5.72 -14.25
CA LYS A 15 13.56 5.52 -13.31
C LYS A 15 13.26 6.27 -12.03
N MET A 16 13.48 5.64 -10.88
CA MET A 16 13.33 6.24 -9.56
C MET A 16 14.57 6.01 -8.72
N GLU A 17 14.89 6.99 -7.87
CA GLU A 17 15.88 6.80 -6.81
C GLU A 17 15.32 5.87 -5.73
N VAL A 18 16.17 5.00 -5.19
CA VAL A 18 15.84 4.12 -4.07
C VAL A 18 15.95 4.87 -2.73
N PRO A 19 15.09 4.60 -1.74
CA PRO A 19 13.84 3.82 -1.83
C PRO A 19 12.79 4.62 -2.61
N GLY A 20 12.12 3.99 -3.58
CA GLY A 20 11.12 4.67 -4.41
C GLY A 20 10.00 5.22 -3.54
N LYS A 21 9.83 6.55 -3.52
CA LYS A 21 8.81 7.23 -2.70
C LYS A 21 7.62 7.59 -3.57
N GLN A 22 6.40 7.18 -3.19
CA GLN A 22 5.23 7.38 -4.05
C GLN A 22 4.93 8.86 -4.27
N TYR A 23 5.14 9.72 -3.26
CA TYR A 23 4.98 11.17 -3.43
C TYR A 23 5.97 11.81 -4.42
N LYS A 24 7.06 11.11 -4.79
CA LYS A 24 8.02 11.56 -5.81
C LYS A 24 7.76 10.95 -7.19
N MET A 25 6.78 10.06 -7.33
CA MET A 25 6.51 9.40 -8.61
C MET A 25 6.09 10.42 -9.68
N PRO A 26 6.62 10.29 -10.92
CA PRO A 26 6.23 11.18 -12.01
C PRO A 26 4.76 10.99 -12.38
N SER A 27 4.18 12.00 -13.03
CA SER A 27 2.82 11.92 -13.55
C SER A 27 2.73 10.89 -14.69
N PRO A 28 1.65 10.08 -14.77
CA PRO A 28 0.51 10.06 -13.85
C PRO A 28 0.82 9.36 -12.52
N ALA A 29 0.33 9.93 -11.42
CA ALA A 29 0.45 9.33 -10.11
C ALA A 29 -0.37 8.02 -10.04
N PRO A 30 0.02 7.06 -9.16
CA PRO A 30 -0.75 5.82 -8.99
C PRO A 30 -2.18 6.09 -8.53
N VAL A 31 -3.12 5.35 -9.10
CA VAL A 31 -4.53 5.37 -8.73
C VAL A 31 -4.76 4.31 -7.65
N ASN A 32 -5.49 4.66 -6.58
CA ASN A 32 -5.61 3.80 -5.39
C ASN A 32 -7.05 3.28 -5.15
N ASP A 33 -8.06 3.91 -5.77
CA ASP A 33 -9.47 3.66 -5.50
C ASP A 33 -10.33 3.52 -6.76
N GLN A 34 -9.70 3.42 -7.94
CA GLN A 34 -10.41 3.24 -9.21
C GLN A 34 -9.97 1.95 -9.89
N LEU A 35 -10.91 1.33 -10.59
CA LEU A 35 -10.72 0.09 -11.35
C LEU A 35 -10.85 0.37 -12.85
N PRO A 36 -10.06 -0.30 -13.70
CA PRO A 36 -10.22 -0.20 -15.14
C PRO A 36 -11.59 -0.74 -15.57
N THR A 37 -12.17 -0.14 -16.62
CA THR A 37 -13.40 -0.59 -17.25
C THR A 37 -13.13 -1.31 -18.57
N GLU A 38 -14.06 -2.14 -19.02
CA GLU A 38 -13.98 -2.82 -20.32
C GLU A 38 -13.89 -1.81 -21.48
N SER A 39 -14.47 -0.62 -21.31
CA SER A 39 -14.41 0.49 -22.27
C SER A 39 -13.08 1.25 -22.29
N GLY A 40 -12.07 0.84 -21.50
CA GLY A 40 -10.74 1.44 -21.48
C GLY A 40 -10.61 2.70 -20.61
N GLY A 41 -11.53 2.93 -19.68
CA GLY A 41 -11.49 4.02 -18.70
C GLY A 41 -11.25 3.52 -17.28
N TYR A 42 -11.49 4.39 -16.29
CA TYR A 42 -11.46 4.04 -14.87
C TYR A 42 -12.78 4.43 -14.21
N GLN A 43 -13.23 3.61 -13.26
CA GLN A 43 -14.39 3.90 -12.42
C GLN A 43 -14.02 3.75 -10.94
N LEU A 44 -14.63 4.57 -10.08
CA LEU A 44 -14.45 4.46 -8.64
C LEU A 44 -14.89 3.07 -8.15
N TYR A 45 -14.08 2.47 -7.27
CA TYR A 45 -14.43 1.24 -6.57
C TYR A 45 -15.75 1.41 -5.81
N LYS A 46 -16.66 0.44 -5.94
CA LYS A 46 -17.96 0.45 -5.26
C LYS A 46 -17.94 -0.54 -4.11
N ALA A 47 -17.75 -0.03 -2.90
CA ALA A 47 -17.79 -0.85 -1.71
C ALA A 47 -19.21 -1.34 -1.39
N THR A 48 -19.30 -2.50 -0.75
CA THR A 48 -20.57 -3.15 -0.38
C THR A 48 -20.62 -3.55 1.10
N GLY A 49 -19.68 -3.09 1.91
CA GLY A 49 -19.61 -3.36 3.35
C GLY A 49 -19.06 -4.76 3.67
N LYS A 50 -18.25 -5.34 2.79
CA LYS A 50 -17.76 -6.72 2.96
C LYS A 50 -16.89 -6.91 4.20
N LEU A 51 -16.29 -5.83 4.70
CA LEU A 51 -15.34 -5.84 5.80
C LEU A 51 -15.84 -5.06 7.01
N THR A 52 -17.14 -4.79 7.10
CA THR A 52 -17.73 -4.05 8.23
C THR A 52 -17.33 -4.69 9.56
N GLY A 53 -16.72 -3.88 10.43
CA GLY A 53 -16.29 -4.28 11.77
C GLY A 53 -15.06 -5.18 11.81
N LYS A 54 -14.36 -5.39 10.67
CA LYS A 54 -13.08 -6.10 10.65
C LYS A 54 -11.93 -5.17 11.01
N LYS A 55 -10.91 -5.75 11.64
CA LYS A 55 -9.65 -5.11 12.03
C LYS A 55 -8.51 -5.68 11.20
N ALA A 56 -7.81 -4.86 10.43
CA ALA A 56 -6.73 -5.29 9.53
C ALA A 56 -5.36 -4.77 9.98
N LEU A 57 -4.35 -5.63 9.96
CA LEU A 57 -2.94 -5.24 10.09
C LEU A 57 -2.27 -5.36 8.72
N ILE A 58 -1.79 -4.24 8.17
CA ILE A 58 -1.22 -4.15 6.83
C ILE A 58 0.23 -3.67 6.93
N THR A 59 1.17 -4.47 6.48
CA THR A 59 2.58 -4.05 6.40
C THR A 59 2.90 -3.46 5.03
N GLY A 60 3.73 -2.42 4.97
CA GLY A 60 3.97 -1.65 3.74
C GLY A 60 2.71 -0.95 3.23
N GLY A 61 1.89 -0.41 4.14
CA GLY A 61 0.63 0.26 3.82
C GLY A 61 0.75 1.75 3.51
N ASP A 62 1.95 2.32 3.62
CA ASP A 62 2.26 3.71 3.34
C ASP A 62 2.11 4.07 1.86
N SER A 63 2.34 3.13 0.96
CA SER A 63 2.40 3.38 -0.48
C SER A 63 1.98 2.16 -1.32
N GLY A 64 1.93 2.34 -2.64
CA GLY A 64 1.69 1.30 -3.63
C GLY A 64 0.44 0.46 -3.36
N ILE A 65 0.61 -0.86 -3.45
CA ILE A 65 -0.46 -1.84 -3.26
C ILE A 65 -1.03 -1.75 -1.84
N GLY A 66 -0.17 -1.60 -0.81
CA GLY A 66 -0.62 -1.54 0.57
C GLY A 66 -1.48 -0.30 0.85
N ARG A 67 -1.15 0.86 0.26
CA ARG A 67 -1.99 2.06 0.31
C ARG A 67 -3.36 1.82 -0.32
N ALA A 68 -3.39 1.22 -1.51
CA ALA A 68 -4.65 0.89 -2.18
C ALA A 68 -5.50 -0.06 -1.31
N VAL A 69 -4.89 -1.10 -0.74
CA VAL A 69 -5.57 -2.03 0.19
C VAL A 69 -6.16 -1.29 1.39
N ALA A 70 -5.39 -0.41 2.05
CA ALA A 70 -5.86 0.35 3.21
C ALA A 70 -7.08 1.23 2.87
N ILE A 71 -7.04 1.92 1.72
CA ILE A 71 -8.14 2.77 1.24
C ILE A 71 -9.38 1.93 0.91
N LEU A 72 -9.21 0.83 0.17
CA LEU A 72 -10.35 -0.03 -0.19
C LEU A 72 -10.94 -0.76 1.02
N TYR A 73 -10.12 -1.13 2.01
CA TYR A 73 -10.59 -1.71 3.26
C TYR A 73 -11.41 -0.72 4.08
N ALA A 74 -10.96 0.53 4.16
CA ALA A 74 -11.74 1.62 4.76
C ALA A 74 -13.09 1.79 4.06
N MET A 75 -13.12 1.81 2.73
CA MET A 75 -14.37 1.89 1.97
C MET A 75 -15.30 0.69 2.24
N GLU A 76 -14.75 -0.50 2.49
CA GLU A 76 -15.51 -1.71 2.86
C GLU A 76 -15.88 -1.80 4.36
N GLY A 77 -15.52 -0.80 5.16
CA GLY A 77 -15.88 -0.69 6.58
C GLY A 77 -14.93 -1.37 7.56
N ALA A 78 -13.70 -1.69 7.13
CA ALA A 78 -12.65 -2.15 8.03
C ALA A 78 -11.87 -0.98 8.64
N GLU A 79 -11.49 -1.14 9.91
CA GLU A 79 -10.46 -0.32 10.54
C GLU A 79 -9.10 -0.99 10.36
N SER A 80 -8.07 -0.20 10.06
CA SER A 80 -6.76 -0.73 9.71
C SER A 80 -5.63 -0.15 10.57
N ILE A 81 -4.55 -0.90 10.68
CA ILE A 81 -3.24 -0.38 11.06
C ILE A 81 -2.30 -0.61 9.90
N ILE A 82 -1.55 0.43 9.52
CA ILE A 82 -0.44 0.27 8.58
C ILE A 82 0.92 0.33 9.29
N VAL A 83 1.82 -0.53 8.86
CA VAL A 83 3.21 -0.58 9.32
C VAL A 83 4.12 -0.15 8.18
N TYR A 84 5.07 0.74 8.44
CA TYR A 84 5.96 1.31 7.43
C TYR A 84 7.28 1.77 8.07
N LYS A 85 8.30 2.04 7.25
CA LYS A 85 9.60 2.47 7.77
C LYS A 85 9.61 3.97 8.09
N PRO A 86 10.42 4.43 9.06
CA PRO A 86 10.43 5.83 9.48
C PRO A 86 10.64 6.86 8.36
N GLU A 87 11.42 6.50 7.33
CA GLU A 87 11.70 7.34 6.16
C GLU A 87 10.52 7.53 5.17
N GLU A 88 9.44 6.75 5.35
CA GLU A 88 8.23 6.74 4.50
C GLU A 88 7.05 7.53 5.13
N GLU A 89 7.31 8.28 6.21
CA GLU A 89 6.28 9.00 6.97
C GLU A 89 5.34 9.85 6.13
N GLN A 90 5.89 10.60 5.17
CA GLN A 90 5.09 11.47 4.32
C GLN A 90 4.06 10.67 3.50
N ASP A 91 4.46 9.49 3.00
CA ASP A 91 3.57 8.60 2.27
C ASP A 91 2.55 7.94 3.22
N ALA A 92 2.95 7.55 4.43
CA ALA A 92 2.04 7.01 5.43
C ALA A 92 0.95 8.00 5.86
N GLN A 93 1.32 9.26 6.11
CA GLN A 93 0.37 10.33 6.41
C GLN A 93 -0.58 10.58 5.23
N LYS A 94 -0.08 10.46 3.98
CA LYS A 94 -0.94 10.57 2.81
C LYS A 94 -1.95 9.43 2.71
N THR A 95 -1.55 8.19 3.02
CA THR A 95 -2.50 7.07 3.12
C THR A 95 -3.55 7.35 4.20
N LYS A 96 -3.14 7.85 5.37
CA LYS A 96 -4.07 8.20 6.45
C LYS A 96 -5.11 9.22 6.00
N GLU A 97 -4.67 10.33 5.40
CA GLU A 97 -5.57 11.35 4.84
C GLU A 97 -6.54 10.78 3.79
N LEU A 98 -6.07 9.87 2.93
CA LEU A 98 -6.91 9.23 1.92
C LEU A 98 -7.96 8.32 2.54
N VAL A 99 -7.59 7.53 3.55
CA VAL A 99 -8.51 6.65 4.29
C VAL A 99 -9.57 7.46 5.04
N GLU A 100 -9.16 8.50 5.77
CA GLU A 100 -10.07 9.35 6.54
C GLU A 100 -11.06 10.07 5.61
N ARG A 101 -10.63 10.51 4.41
CA ARG A 101 -11.53 11.07 3.39
C ARG A 101 -12.56 10.08 2.84
N LYS A 102 -12.32 8.77 2.97
CA LYS A 102 -13.31 7.73 2.66
C LYS A 102 -14.17 7.32 3.86
N GLY A 103 -14.01 8.00 4.99
CA GLY A 103 -14.78 7.75 6.22
C GLY A 103 -14.27 6.56 7.05
N GLY A 104 -13.07 6.03 6.76
CA GLY A 104 -12.48 4.95 7.53
C GLY A 104 -11.55 5.44 8.66
N GLU A 105 -11.26 4.53 9.58
CA GLU A 105 -10.29 4.75 10.66
C GLU A 105 -8.99 3.98 10.40
N ILE A 106 -7.85 4.63 10.66
CA ILE A 106 -6.54 4.03 10.47
C ILE A 106 -5.50 4.52 11.49
N HIS A 107 -4.69 3.58 11.98
CA HIS A 107 -3.54 3.87 12.85
C HIS A 107 -2.22 3.58 12.14
N LEU A 108 -1.17 4.26 12.59
CA LEU A 108 0.15 4.26 11.98
C LEU A 108 1.17 3.67 12.94
N ILE A 109 1.89 2.63 12.53
CA ILE A 109 3.02 2.07 13.29
C ILE A 109 4.30 2.22 12.47
N ARG A 110 5.26 2.96 13.02
CA ARG A 110 6.62 3.08 12.47
C ARG A 110 7.46 1.93 12.99
N ALA A 111 7.98 1.09 12.10
CA ALA A 111 8.79 -0.07 12.48
C ALA A 111 9.65 -0.59 11.32
N ASP A 112 10.84 -1.12 11.65
CA ASP A 112 11.66 -1.93 10.75
C ASP A 112 11.41 -3.42 11.04
N LEU A 113 10.79 -4.12 10.10
CA LEU A 113 10.34 -5.50 10.27
C LEU A 113 11.44 -6.55 10.06
N ARG A 114 12.72 -6.15 9.96
CA ARG A 114 13.84 -7.08 9.80
C ARG A 114 14.15 -7.92 11.04
N SER A 115 13.73 -7.51 12.24
CA SER A 115 13.96 -8.27 13.48
C SER A 115 12.69 -8.92 14.03
N HIS A 116 12.87 -10.12 14.61
CA HIS A 116 11.80 -10.89 15.22
C HIS A 116 11.11 -10.11 16.36
N GLU A 117 11.90 -9.43 17.19
CA GLU A 117 11.43 -8.65 18.33
C GLU A 117 10.55 -7.49 17.86
N THR A 118 10.94 -6.82 16.77
CA THR A 118 10.14 -5.72 16.20
C THR A 118 8.83 -6.24 15.63
N CYS A 119 8.85 -7.34 14.88
CA CYS A 119 7.64 -8.00 14.38
C CYS A 119 6.67 -8.37 15.50
N LYS A 120 7.17 -8.95 16.60
CA LYS A 120 6.36 -9.26 17.77
C LYS A 120 5.75 -8.00 18.39
N SER A 121 6.56 -6.95 18.58
CA SER A 121 6.09 -5.68 19.16
C SER A 121 4.99 -5.01 18.34
N VAL A 122 5.01 -5.16 17.01
CA VAL A 122 3.98 -4.64 16.09
C VAL A 122 2.66 -5.35 16.32
N VAL A 123 2.69 -6.68 16.47
CA VAL A 123 1.48 -7.47 16.78
C VAL A 123 0.92 -7.10 18.15
N ASP A 124 1.79 -6.98 19.16
CA ASP A 124 1.37 -6.61 20.53
C ASP A 124 0.70 -5.22 20.56
N LYS A 125 1.31 -4.21 19.92
CA LYS A 125 0.71 -2.88 19.75
C LYS A 125 -0.62 -2.92 18.99
N THR A 126 -0.70 -3.76 17.96
CA THR A 126 -1.91 -3.94 17.17
C THR A 126 -3.06 -4.46 18.03
N LEU A 127 -2.79 -5.47 18.86
CA LEU A 127 -3.76 -6.02 19.80
C LEU A 127 -4.14 -5.01 20.89
N GLN A 128 -3.20 -4.19 21.35
CA GLN A 128 -3.49 -3.11 22.30
C GLN A 128 -4.44 -2.05 21.73
N ILE A 129 -4.26 -1.67 20.45
CA ILE A 129 -5.05 -0.62 19.80
C ILE A 129 -6.43 -1.14 19.37
N MET A 130 -6.46 -2.27 18.65
CA MET A 130 -7.69 -2.76 18.02
C MET A 130 -8.42 -3.86 18.81
N GLY A 131 -7.78 -4.42 19.84
CA GLY A 131 -8.28 -5.54 20.65
C GLY A 131 -8.31 -6.90 19.94
N ARG A 132 -8.14 -6.92 18.61
CA ARG A 132 -8.17 -8.13 17.78
C ARG A 132 -7.52 -7.87 16.42
N ILE A 133 -7.15 -8.95 15.73
CA ILE A 133 -6.74 -8.94 14.31
C ILE A 133 -7.64 -9.92 13.57
N ASN A 134 -8.38 -9.45 12.57
CA ASN A 134 -9.17 -10.31 11.69
C ASN A 134 -8.44 -10.63 10.39
N ILE A 135 -7.65 -9.67 9.89
CA ILE A 135 -6.99 -9.74 8.59
C ILE A 135 -5.54 -9.33 8.77
N LEU A 136 -4.62 -10.14 8.23
CA LEU A 136 -3.19 -9.86 8.20
C LEU A 136 -2.76 -9.75 6.73
N VAL A 137 -2.22 -8.60 6.34
CA VAL A 137 -1.69 -8.34 5.00
C VAL A 137 -0.19 -8.13 5.09
N LEU A 138 0.56 -9.14 4.67
CA LEU A 138 2.02 -9.11 4.61
C LEU A 138 2.48 -8.59 3.24
N ASN A 139 2.47 -7.27 3.06
CA ASN A 139 2.77 -6.61 1.79
C ASN A 139 4.12 -5.88 1.77
N HIS A 140 4.74 -5.60 2.92
CA HIS A 140 6.07 -4.99 2.95
C HIS A 140 7.08 -5.82 2.14
N GLY A 141 7.96 -5.13 1.42
CA GLY A 141 8.95 -5.78 0.57
C GLY A 141 10.16 -4.88 0.37
N TYR A 142 11.30 -5.50 0.11
CA TYR A 142 12.52 -4.82 -0.27
C TYR A 142 13.00 -5.40 -1.59
N GLN A 143 13.33 -4.53 -2.53
CA GLN A 143 13.91 -4.91 -3.80
C GLN A 143 15.05 -3.93 -4.11
N MET A 144 16.24 -4.47 -4.36
CA MET A 144 17.38 -3.73 -4.85
C MET A 144 17.72 -4.28 -6.24
N MET A 145 17.48 -3.47 -7.27
CA MET A 145 17.79 -3.85 -8.65
C MET A 145 19.31 -3.81 -8.86
N GLN A 146 19.86 -4.91 -9.36
CA GLN A 146 21.23 -5.00 -9.84
C GLN A 146 21.25 -4.94 -11.37
N GLN A 147 22.34 -4.41 -11.96
CA GLN A 147 22.47 -4.28 -13.42
C GLN A 147 22.90 -5.60 -14.06
N SER A 148 23.83 -6.32 -13.42
CA SER A 148 24.22 -7.68 -13.77
C SER A 148 23.89 -8.65 -12.64
N ILE A 149 23.82 -9.94 -12.99
CA ILE A 149 23.78 -11.02 -12.00
C ILE A 149 25.07 -11.06 -11.16
N ASP A 150 26.20 -10.65 -11.74
CA ASP A 150 27.51 -10.62 -11.07
C ASP A 150 27.60 -9.56 -9.97
N ASP A 151 26.66 -8.60 -9.93
CA ASP A 151 26.60 -7.54 -8.91
C ASP A 151 25.80 -7.98 -7.66
N ILE A 152 25.23 -9.19 -7.66
CA ILE A 152 24.51 -9.74 -6.51
C ILE A 152 25.53 -10.33 -5.53
N SER A 153 25.72 -9.69 -4.38
CA SER A 153 26.51 -10.25 -3.28
C SER A 153 25.79 -11.46 -2.66
N GLU A 154 26.57 -12.44 -2.19
CA GLU A 154 26.06 -13.53 -1.33
C GLU A 154 25.38 -13.01 -0.05
#